data_AF-A0A345HSW4-F1
#
_entry.id   AF-A0A345HSW4-F1
#
_cell.length_a   1.000
_cell.length_b   1.000
_cell.length_c   1.000
_cell.angle_alpha   90.00
_cell.angle_beta   90.00
_cell.angle_gamma   90.00
#
_symmetry.space_group_name_H-M   'P 1'
#
loop_
_entity.id
_entity.type
_entity.pdbx_description
1 polymer ?
#
loop_
_entity_poly.entity_id
_entity_poly.type
_entity_poly.pdbx_seq_one_letter_code
_entity_poly.pdbx_strand_id
1 'polypeptide(L)'
;MSSSVRTVRRATAVRATGLVVGSLFVLAPVGVTPEGCGELSGGRLCVEGPIGGAGTFTTRYDQHPGRPEIAVRLGYQRKDARITAFPGWFGTRTTRQGHAELTGTLDTEPGECVRGVMEDERERLYVTGWRCS
;
A
#
# COMPACT_ATOMS: atom_id res chain seq x y z
N MET A 1 41.82 -68.27 22.33
CA MET A 1 41.51 -67.57 21.05
C MET A 1 40.00 -67.34 20.97
N SER A 2 39.60 -66.13 20.57
CA SER A 2 38.32 -65.70 20.01
C SER A 2 37.01 -65.72 20.84
N SER A 3 36.70 -64.52 21.36
CA SER A 3 35.45 -63.74 21.29
C SER A 3 34.10 -64.40 20.99
N SER A 4 33.07 -64.01 21.76
CA SER A 4 31.98 -63.16 21.22
C SER A 4 31.11 -62.54 22.32
N VAL A 5 31.00 -61.22 22.24
CA VAL A 5 30.05 -60.37 22.97
C VAL A 5 28.71 -60.36 22.22
N ARG A 6 27.58 -60.39 22.93
CA ARG A 6 26.38 -59.68 22.45
C ARG A 6 25.49 -59.18 23.58
N THR A 7 25.41 -57.87 23.61
CA THR A 7 24.68 -56.94 24.48
C THR A 7 23.16 -56.96 24.23
N VAL A 8 22.43 -56.22 25.09
CA VAL A 8 21.27 -55.33 24.78
C VAL A 8 19.96 -55.80 25.47
N ARG A 9 19.14 -55.01 26.18
CA ARG A 9 18.81 -53.56 26.21
C ARG A 9 18.21 -53.25 27.60
N ARG A 10 18.65 -52.19 28.30
CA ARG A 10 17.83 -51.55 29.36
C ARG A 10 17.09 -50.38 28.73
N ALA A 11 15.76 -50.39 28.85
CA ALA A 11 14.90 -49.32 28.38
C ALA A 11 15.01 -48.12 29.33
N THR A 12 15.51 -47.01 28.82
CA THR A 12 15.47 -45.70 29.50
C THR A 12 14.16 -45.02 29.18
N ALA A 13 13.33 -44.84 30.21
CA ALA A 13 12.10 -44.05 30.13
C ALA A 13 12.45 -42.57 29.97
N VAL A 14 12.14 -42.00 28.81
CA VAL A 14 12.27 -40.57 28.54
C VAL A 14 11.02 -39.87 29.07
N ARG A 15 11.16 -39.11 30.17
CA ARG A 15 10.16 -38.13 30.61
C ARG A 15 10.22 -36.93 29.65
N ALA A 16 9.22 -36.79 28.81
CA ALA A 16 9.04 -35.64 27.94
C ALA A 16 8.39 -34.49 28.75
N THR A 17 9.17 -33.49 29.11
CA THR A 17 8.68 -32.22 29.68
C THR A 17 8.26 -31.33 28.51
N GLY A 18 6.96 -31.24 28.24
CA GLY A 18 6.41 -30.35 27.22
C GLY A 18 6.37 -28.91 27.70
N LEU A 19 7.22 -28.04 27.13
CA LEU A 19 7.06 -26.58 27.23
C LEU A 19 6.10 -26.14 26.13
N VAL A 20 4.85 -25.87 26.50
CA VAL A 20 3.87 -25.26 25.59
C VAL A 20 4.12 -23.75 25.60
N VAL A 21 4.89 -23.26 24.63
CA VAL A 21 5.00 -21.83 24.37
C VAL A 21 3.75 -21.39 23.63
N GLY A 22 2.81 -20.75 24.33
CA GLY A 22 1.61 -20.17 23.75
C GLY A 22 1.95 -18.87 23.02
N SER A 23 2.00 -18.92 21.70
CA SER A 23 2.15 -17.73 20.84
C SER A 23 0.83 -16.96 20.79
N LEU A 24 0.74 -15.84 21.53
CA LEU A 24 -0.33 -14.87 21.37
C LEU A 24 -0.09 -14.08 20.07
N PHE A 25 -0.73 -14.49 18.98
CA PHE A 25 -0.81 -13.69 17.77
C PHE A 25 -1.80 -12.55 17.99
N VAL A 26 -1.28 -11.39 18.40
CA VAL A 26 -2.05 -10.14 18.39
C VAL A 26 -2.21 -9.74 16.92
N LEU A 27 -3.38 -10.05 16.34
CA LEU A 27 -3.78 -9.52 15.04
C LEU A 27 -3.97 -8.01 15.21
N ALA A 28 -2.97 -7.23 14.78
CA ALA A 28 -3.14 -5.79 14.67
C ALA A 28 -4.35 -5.51 13.77
N PRO A 29 -5.24 -4.55 14.12
CA PRO A 29 -6.29 -4.15 13.22
C PRO A 29 -5.62 -3.63 11.95
N VAL A 30 -5.72 -4.39 10.86
CA VAL A 30 -5.46 -3.90 9.52
C VAL A 30 -6.54 -2.86 9.25
N GLY A 31 -6.25 -1.60 9.59
CA GLY A 31 -7.11 -0.50 9.22
C GLY A 31 -7.34 -0.58 7.73
N VAL A 32 -8.61 -0.73 7.33
CA VAL A 32 -8.96 -0.69 5.91
C VAL A 32 -8.48 0.65 5.38
N THR A 33 -7.55 0.63 4.42
CA THR A 33 -7.16 1.85 3.73
C THR A 33 -8.43 2.42 3.09
N PRO A 34 -8.82 3.68 3.38
CA PRO A 34 -10.01 4.26 2.80
C PRO A 34 -9.99 4.14 1.28
N GLU A 35 -11.15 3.96 0.65
CA GLU A 35 -11.22 3.84 -0.80
C GLU A 35 -10.52 5.01 -1.49
N GLY A 36 -9.66 4.69 -2.47
CA GLY A 36 -8.86 5.70 -3.19
C GLY A 36 -7.55 6.06 -2.52
N CYS A 37 -7.25 5.53 -1.35
CA CYS A 37 -5.93 5.61 -0.74
C CYS A 37 -5.10 4.34 -1.02
N GLY A 38 -3.78 4.50 -1.02
CA GLY A 38 -2.81 3.41 -1.12
C GLY A 38 -1.58 3.72 -0.28
N GLU A 39 -1.14 2.75 0.51
CA GLU A 39 0.11 2.84 1.28
C GLU A 39 1.31 2.62 0.35
N LEU A 40 2.30 3.50 0.46
CA LEU A 40 3.57 3.45 -0.23
C LEU A 40 4.70 3.33 0.80
N SER A 41 5.88 2.88 0.38
CA SER A 41 7.05 2.85 1.27
C SER A 41 7.40 4.24 1.87
N GLY A 42 7.02 5.31 1.16
CA GLY A 42 7.32 6.70 1.51
C GLY A 42 6.24 7.42 2.32
N GLY A 43 5.01 6.90 2.34
CA GLY A 43 3.84 7.60 2.87
C GLY A 43 2.55 7.03 2.26
N ARG A 44 1.47 7.79 2.28
CA ARG A 44 0.16 7.40 1.76
C ARG A 44 -0.27 8.35 0.66
N LEU A 45 -0.71 7.78 -0.47
CA LEU A 45 -1.28 8.51 -1.60
C LEU A 45 -2.79 8.30 -1.62
N CYS A 46 -3.57 9.36 -1.76
CA CYS A 46 -5.02 9.32 -1.82
C CYS A 46 -5.55 10.11 -3.01
N VAL A 47 -6.67 9.65 -3.57
CA VAL A 47 -7.49 10.41 -4.53
C VAL A 47 -8.95 10.47 -4.08
N GLU A 48 -9.49 11.68 -4.07
CA GLU A 48 -10.85 12.01 -3.64
C GLU A 48 -11.55 12.81 -4.75
N GLY A 49 -12.87 12.67 -4.87
CA GLY A 49 -13.65 13.32 -5.94
C GLY A 49 -14.85 12.49 -6.39
N PRO A 50 -15.85 13.12 -7.04
CA PRO A 50 -17.04 12.45 -7.55
C PRO A 50 -16.75 11.75 -8.88
N ILE A 51 -17.00 10.44 -8.95
CA ILE A 51 -16.86 9.64 -10.19
C ILE A 51 -18.25 9.45 -10.79
N GLY A 52 -18.36 9.55 -12.12
CA GLY A 52 -19.64 9.46 -12.84
C GLY A 52 -20.24 10.81 -13.22
N GLY A 53 -19.50 11.90 -13.04
CA GLY A 53 -19.88 13.23 -13.49
C GLY A 53 -18.73 14.23 -13.40
N ALA A 54 -19.04 15.49 -13.74
CA ALA A 54 -18.11 16.60 -13.57
C ALA A 54 -17.94 17.00 -12.11
N GLY A 55 -16.70 17.21 -11.67
CA GLY A 55 -16.43 17.71 -10.33
C GLY A 55 -14.96 17.86 -9.99
N THR A 56 -14.71 18.39 -8.79
CA THR A 56 -13.35 18.59 -8.27
C THR A 56 -12.79 17.28 -7.74
N PHE A 57 -11.59 16.95 -8.20
CA PHE A 57 -10.77 15.88 -7.68
C PHE A 57 -9.57 16.45 -6.93
N THR A 58 -9.17 15.75 -5.88
CA THR A 58 -8.02 16.05 -5.05
C THR A 58 -7.11 14.84 -5.05
N THR A 59 -5.82 15.02 -5.33
CA THR A 59 -4.80 14.01 -5.07
C THR A 59 -3.85 14.52 -4.01
N ARG A 60 -3.65 13.71 -2.97
CA ARG A 60 -2.90 14.05 -1.77
C ARG A 60 -1.86 12.99 -1.47
N TYR A 61 -0.68 13.44 -1.07
CA TYR A 61 0.40 12.60 -0.55
C TYR A 61 0.79 13.06 0.84
N ASP A 62 0.69 12.14 1.81
CA ASP A 62 1.14 12.32 3.18
C ASP A 62 2.37 11.43 3.43
N GLN A 63 3.55 12.03 3.54
CA GLN A 63 4.80 11.34 3.83
C GLN A 63 4.81 10.75 5.23
N HIS A 64 5.54 9.65 5.39
CA HIS A 64 5.90 9.17 6.71
C HIS A 64 6.76 10.21 7.46
N PRO A 65 6.58 10.34 8.80
CA PRO A 65 7.36 11.26 9.61
C PRO A 65 8.87 11.05 9.49
N GLY A 66 9.64 12.13 9.65
CA GLY A 66 11.10 12.10 9.66
C GLY A 66 11.76 12.01 8.29
N ARG A 67 10.98 12.14 7.20
CA ARG A 67 11.51 12.23 5.83
C ARG A 67 11.75 13.69 5.42
N PRO A 68 12.74 13.96 4.55
CA PRO A 68 12.96 15.28 4.01
C PRO A 68 11.80 15.70 3.10
N GLU A 69 11.55 17.00 2.99
CA GLU A 69 10.61 17.53 2.01
C GLU A 69 11.07 17.17 0.59
N ILE A 70 10.15 16.70 -0.26
CA ILE A 70 10.45 16.35 -1.65
C ILE A 70 9.44 17.01 -2.59
N ALA A 71 9.85 17.26 -3.83
CA ALA A 71 8.92 17.62 -4.90
C ALA A 71 8.20 16.38 -5.40
N VAL A 72 6.87 16.44 -5.47
CA VAL A 72 6.03 15.39 -6.06
C VAL A 72 5.12 15.97 -7.12
N ARG A 73 4.97 15.27 -8.24
CA ARG A 73 3.95 15.56 -9.24
C ARG A 73 2.71 14.75 -8.89
N LEU A 74 1.57 15.41 -8.69
CA LEU A 74 0.31 14.76 -8.31
C LEU A 74 -0.69 14.86 -9.45
N GLY A 75 -1.47 13.79 -9.63
CA GLY A 75 -2.39 13.66 -10.72
C GLY A 75 -3.29 12.45 -10.57
N TYR A 76 -3.88 12.05 -11.69
CA TYR A 76 -4.88 11.01 -11.75
C TYR A 76 -4.68 10.17 -13.01
N GLN A 77 -5.28 8.99 -13.00
CA GLN A 77 -5.49 8.19 -14.19
C GLN A 77 -6.96 7.84 -14.29
N ARG A 78 -7.45 7.80 -15.53
CA ARG A 78 -8.80 7.37 -15.87
C ARG A 78 -8.73 6.09 -16.70
N LYS A 79 -9.74 5.25 -16.55
CA LYS A 79 -10.02 4.17 -17.48
C LYS A 79 -11.53 4.00 -17.60
N ASP A 80 -11.96 3.50 -18.74
CA ASP A 80 -13.30 3.01 -19.00
C ASP A 80 -13.19 1.76 -19.91
N ALA A 81 -14.28 1.38 -20.58
CA ALA A 81 -14.25 0.26 -21.53
C ALA A 81 -13.49 0.55 -22.84
N ARG A 82 -13.09 1.80 -23.10
CA ARG A 82 -12.57 2.29 -24.40
C ARG A 82 -11.19 2.95 -24.31
N ILE A 83 -10.83 3.52 -23.17
CA ILE A 83 -9.68 4.39 -22.90
C ILE A 83 -8.78 3.71 -21.89
N THR A 84 -7.46 3.77 -22.16
CA THR A 84 -6.44 3.29 -21.23
C THR A 84 -5.56 4.42 -20.70
N ALA A 85 -5.02 4.15 -19.51
CA ALA A 85 -4.66 5.07 -18.45
C ALA A 85 -3.31 5.82 -18.62
N PHE A 86 -3.29 6.90 -19.40
CA PHE A 86 -2.21 7.89 -19.28
C PHE A 86 -2.44 8.81 -18.07
N PRO A 87 -1.38 9.21 -17.35
CA PRO A 87 -1.52 10.19 -16.27
C PRO A 87 -1.99 11.55 -16.79
N GLY A 88 -3.06 12.07 -16.19
CA GLY A 88 -3.35 13.50 -16.18
C GLY A 88 -2.72 14.13 -14.93
N TRP A 89 -2.06 15.27 -15.08
CA TRP A 89 -1.34 15.91 -13.97
C TRP A 89 -2.04 17.18 -13.51
N PHE A 90 -2.23 17.32 -12.20
CA PHE A 90 -2.66 18.59 -11.59
C PHE A 90 -1.48 19.56 -11.43
N GLY A 91 -0.27 19.03 -11.25
CA GLY A 91 0.96 19.82 -11.18
C GLY A 91 1.99 19.21 -10.24
N THR A 92 3.00 20.01 -9.90
CA THR A 92 4.07 19.63 -8.98
C THR A 92 4.02 20.49 -7.72
N ARG A 93 4.19 19.87 -6.55
CA ARG A 93 4.24 20.55 -5.25
C ARG A 93 5.29 19.92 -4.36
N THR A 94 6.10 20.75 -3.70
CA THR A 94 6.96 20.30 -2.61
C THR A 94 6.12 19.99 -1.39
N THR A 95 6.34 18.82 -0.78
CA THR A 95 5.69 18.49 0.49
C THR A 95 6.08 19.49 1.55
N ARG A 96 5.12 20.04 2.29
CA ARG A 96 5.35 20.90 3.46
C ARG A 96 4.94 20.15 4.70
N GLN A 97 5.87 20.00 5.65
CA GLN A 97 5.64 19.18 6.84
C GLN A 97 5.18 17.74 6.48
N GLY A 98 5.70 17.20 5.39
CA GLY A 98 5.34 15.88 4.88
C GLY A 98 4.06 15.83 4.04
N HIS A 99 3.35 16.93 3.83
CA HIS A 99 2.07 16.94 3.11
C HIS A 99 2.16 17.67 1.76
N ALA A 100 1.61 17.07 0.70
CA ALA A 100 1.36 17.72 -0.58
C ALA A 100 -0.02 17.35 -1.12
N GLU A 101 -0.75 18.35 -1.59
CA GLU A 101 -2.08 18.17 -2.16
C GLU A 101 -2.25 19.08 -3.37
N LEU A 102 -2.90 18.56 -4.43
CA LEU A 102 -3.30 19.32 -5.60
C LEU A 102 -4.70 18.92 -6.05
N THR A 103 -5.41 19.88 -6.63
CA THR A 103 -6.80 19.73 -7.05
C THR A 103 -6.98 20.12 -8.52
N GLY A 104 -7.96 19.53 -9.19
CA GLY A 104 -8.41 19.93 -10.51
C GLY A 104 -9.81 19.43 -10.82
N THR A 105 -10.45 20.01 -11.84
CA THR A 105 -11.78 19.58 -12.28
C THR A 105 -11.66 18.50 -13.33
N LEU A 106 -12.35 17.39 -13.13
CA LEU A 106 -12.49 16.31 -14.12
C LEU A 106 -13.94 16.20 -14.54
N ASP A 107 -14.15 15.88 -15.82
CA ASP A 107 -15.45 15.47 -16.34
C ASP A 107 -15.40 13.95 -16.56
N THR A 108 -15.87 13.20 -15.57
CA THR A 108 -15.93 11.74 -15.60
C THR A 108 -17.30 11.27 -16.03
N GLU A 109 -17.39 10.11 -16.69
CA GLU A 109 -18.66 9.51 -17.10
C GLU A 109 -19.04 8.33 -16.20
N PRO A 110 -20.34 7.96 -16.12
CA PRO A 110 -20.75 6.72 -15.47
C PRO A 110 -20.02 5.50 -16.03
N GLY A 111 -19.51 4.63 -15.15
CA GLY A 111 -18.71 3.47 -15.52
C GLY A 111 -17.22 3.76 -15.72
N GLU A 112 -16.78 5.02 -15.60
CA GLU A 112 -15.35 5.33 -15.49
C GLU A 112 -14.80 4.92 -14.12
N CYS A 113 -13.50 4.64 -14.11
CA CYS A 113 -12.72 4.49 -12.90
C CYS A 113 -11.58 5.52 -12.85
N VAL A 114 -11.31 6.04 -11.65
CA VAL A 114 -10.22 6.97 -11.36
C VAL A 114 -9.28 6.37 -10.33
N ARG A 115 -7.98 6.63 -10.45
CA ARG A 115 -6.98 6.40 -9.39
C ARG A 115 -6.02 7.57 -9.28
N GLY A 116 -5.45 7.77 -8.10
CA GLY A 116 -4.43 8.78 -7.85
C GLY A 116 -3.09 8.34 -8.42
N VAL A 117 -2.31 9.30 -8.90
CA VAL A 117 -0.94 9.07 -9.38
C VAL A 117 -0.01 10.09 -8.74
N MET A 118 1.17 9.62 -8.36
CA MET A 118 2.28 10.43 -7.91
C MET A 118 3.54 10.07 -8.70
N GLU A 119 4.28 11.07 -9.12
CA GLU A 119 5.67 10.92 -9.57
C GLU A 119 6.59 11.63 -8.58
N ASP A 120 7.67 10.97 -8.16
CA ASP A 120 8.69 11.60 -7.33
C ASP A 120 9.82 12.23 -8.16
N GLU A 121 10.74 12.91 -7.48
CA GLU A 121 11.93 13.54 -8.10
C GLU A 121 12.85 12.58 -8.88
N ARG A 122 12.68 11.26 -8.71
CA ARG A 122 13.43 10.22 -9.42
C ARG A 122 12.60 9.57 -10.53
N GLU A 123 11.52 10.24 -10.93
CA GLU A 123 10.61 9.80 -12.00
C GLU A 123 9.92 8.45 -11.68
N ARG A 124 9.85 8.06 -10.40
CA ARG A 124 9.15 6.83 -10.02
C ARG A 124 7.68 7.12 -9.90
N LEU A 125 6.89 6.33 -10.62
CA LEU A 125 5.43 6.40 -10.61
C LEU A 125 4.84 5.50 -9.52
N TYR A 126 3.93 6.08 -8.75
CA TYR A 126 3.13 5.41 -7.74
C TYR A 126 1.65 5.66 -8.05
N VAL A 127 0.82 4.65 -7.79
CA VAL A 127 -0.61 4.72 -8.08
C VAL A 127 -1.43 4.13 -6.94
N THR A 128 -2.63 4.65 -6.74
CA THR A 128 -3.60 4.04 -5.81
C THR A 128 -4.38 2.91 -6.49
N GLY A 129 -5.22 2.22 -5.72
CA GLY A 129 -6.28 1.38 -6.29
C GLY A 129 -7.26 2.20 -7.14
N TRP A 130 -7.96 1.51 -8.05
CA TRP A 130 -9.05 2.09 -8.84
C TRP A 130 -10.29 2.31 -7.98
N ARG A 131 -10.92 3.47 -8.09
CA ARG A 131 -12.29 3.75 -7.65
C ARG A 131 -13.17 3.87 -8.89
N CYS A 132 -14.35 3.28 -8.89
CA CYS A 132 -15.26 3.26 -10.04
C CYS A 132 -16.65 3.76 -9.62
N SER A 133 -17.42 4.26 -10.59
CA SER A 133 -18.86 4.55 -10.43
C SER A 133 -19.72 3.37 -10.83
#